data_AF-A0A7C7PUY2-F1
#
_entry.id   AF-A0A7C7PUY2-F1
#
_cell.length_a   1.000
_cell.length_b   1.000
_cell.length_c   1.000
_cell.angle_alpha   90.00
_cell.angle_beta   90.00
_cell.angle_gamma   90.00
#
_symmetry.space_group_name_H-M   'P 1'
#
loop_
_entity.id
_entity.type
_entity.pdbx_description
1 polymer ?
#
loop_
_entity_poly.entity_id
_entity_poly.type
_entity_poly.pdbx_seq_one_letter_code
_entity_poly.pdbx_strand_id
1 'polypeptide(L)'
;MDVSHLLSTIYALTDEIRRYTEAWDYRALREKLDEREKCLEELHRIISQDLPLDQRRAVGEGIRDVLRANRELCALLKGREDQLKDEHIRFRKGRRGIRAYLNRAYNPGR
;
A
#
# COMPACT_ATOMS: atom_id res chain seq x y z
N MET A 1 11.57 13.16 18.75
CA MET A 1 10.88 11.85 18.84
C MET A 1 11.95 10.79 19.04
N ASP A 2 11.79 9.85 19.98
CA ASP A 2 12.76 8.75 20.16
C ASP A 2 12.64 7.72 19.03
N VAL A 3 13.74 7.09 18.62
CA VAL A 3 13.76 6.08 17.53
C VAL A 3 12.86 4.90 17.86
N SER A 4 12.81 4.48 19.13
CA SER A 4 11.94 3.39 19.59
C SER A 4 10.46 3.74 19.36
N HIS A 5 10.07 4.98 19.67
CA HIS A 5 8.72 5.46 19.44
C HIS A 5 8.42 5.52 17.93
N LEU A 6 9.35 6.05 17.14
CA LEU A 6 9.19 6.15 15.69
C LEU A 6 9.02 4.77 15.03
N LEU A 7 9.82 3.79 15.42
CA LEU A 7 9.70 2.41 14.95
C LEU A 7 8.33 1.84 15.32
N SER A 8 7.90 2.01 16.59
CA SER A 8 6.57 1.57 17.05
C SER A 8 5.44 2.20 16.23
N THR A 9 5.51 3.50 15.95
CA THR A 9 4.55 4.21 15.08
C THR A 9 4.54 3.61 13.67
N ILE A 10 5.70 3.31 13.09
CA ILE A 10 5.78 2.68 11.76
C ILE A 10 5.11 1.30 11.74
N TYR A 11 5.24 0.49 12.81
CA TYR A 11 4.52 -0.78 12.90
C TYR A 11 3.00 -0.58 12.99
N ALA A 12 2.54 0.31 13.87
CA ALA A 12 1.11 0.60 14.01
C ALA A 12 0.49 1.07 12.68
N LEU A 13 1.17 1.96 11.97
CA LEU A 13 0.76 2.41 10.63
C LEU A 13 0.77 1.27 9.62
N THR A 14 1.73 0.34 9.70
CA THR A 14 1.76 -0.83 8.80
C THR A 14 0.50 -1.69 8.99
N ASP A 15 0.08 -1.92 10.24
CA ASP A 15 -1.12 -2.70 10.53
C ASP A 15 -2.42 -1.96 10.14
N GLU A 16 -2.45 -0.64 10.30
CA GLU A 16 -3.56 0.19 9.79
C GLU A 16 -3.67 0.14 8.26
N ILE A 17 -2.56 0.30 7.54
CA ILE A 17 -2.54 0.23 6.07
C ILE A 17 -3.01 -1.15 5.60
N ARG A 18 -2.59 -2.24 6.25
CA ARG A 18 -3.09 -3.59 5.95
C ARG A 18 -4.62 -3.66 6.09
N ARG A 19 -5.14 -3.22 7.24
CA ARG A 19 -6.58 -3.21 7.51
C ARG A 19 -7.36 -2.39 6.49
N TYR A 20 -6.91 -1.18 6.15
CA TYR A 20 -7.59 -0.34 5.15
C TYR A 20 -7.46 -0.88 3.72
N THR A 21 -6.35 -1.55 3.40
CA THR A 21 -6.17 -2.24 2.11
C THR A 21 -7.14 -3.42 1.96
N GLU A 22 -7.42 -4.15 3.04
CA GLU A 22 -8.38 -5.25 3.07
C GLU A 22 -9.83 -4.76 3.07
N ALA A 23 -10.10 -3.63 3.74
CA ALA A 23 -11.41 -3.00 3.83
C ALA A 23 -11.80 -2.16 2.59
N TRP A 24 -10.90 -2.00 1.61
CA TRP A 24 -11.11 -1.16 0.41
C TRP A 24 -11.39 0.32 0.71
N ASP A 25 -10.96 0.80 1.89
CA ASP A 25 -11.07 2.22 2.25
C ASP A 25 -9.87 2.98 1.70
N TYR A 26 -9.97 3.40 0.44
CA TYR A 26 -8.90 4.13 -0.24
C TYR A 26 -8.56 5.48 0.38
N ARG A 27 -9.53 6.13 1.03
CA ARG A 27 -9.31 7.44 1.64
C ARG A 27 -8.47 7.29 2.89
N ALA A 28 -8.87 6.41 3.79
CA ALA A 28 -8.10 6.12 5.00
C ALA A 28 -6.75 5.50 4.66
N LEU A 29 -6.70 4.60 3.66
CA LEU A 29 -5.46 4.01 3.17
C LEU A 29 -4.44 5.08 2.74
N ARG A 30 -4.89 6.08 1.97
CA ARG A 30 -4.01 7.16 1.49
C ARG A 30 -3.47 8.00 2.64
N GLU A 31 -4.33 8.39 3.58
CA GLU A 31 -3.92 9.15 4.76
C GLU A 31 -2.84 8.42 5.56
N LYS A 32 -3.01 7.11 5.78
CA LYS A 32 -2.01 6.30 6.51
C LYS A 32 -0.73 6.04 5.75
N LEU A 33 -0.77 5.96 4.41
CA LEU A 33 0.44 5.91 3.59
C LEU A 33 1.24 7.21 3.72
N ASP A 34 0.58 8.37 3.63
CA ASP A 34 1.21 9.69 3.76
C ASP A 34 1.81 9.90 5.18
N GLU A 35 1.11 9.47 6.23
CA GLU A 35 1.64 9.48 7.61
C GLU A 35 2.88 8.62 7.75
N ARG A 36 2.87 7.43 7.14
CA ARG A 36 3.97 6.47 7.21
C ARG A 36 5.20 6.93 6.44
N GLU A 37 5.00 7.59 5.30
CA GLU A 37 6.08 8.22 4.53
C GLU A 37 6.85 9.22 5.39
N LYS A 38 6.15 10.14 6.07
CA LYS A 38 6.78 11.11 6.99
C LYS A 38 7.58 10.43 8.09
N CYS A 39 7.06 9.33 8.64
CA CYS A 39 7.77 8.56 9.67
C CYS A 39 9.05 7.90 9.12
N LEU A 40 9.00 7.38 7.89
CA LEU A 40 10.17 6.79 7.23
C LEU A 40 11.24 7.85 6.89
N GLU A 41 10.83 9.03 6.45
CA GLU A 41 11.74 10.16 6.22
C GLU A 41 12.44 10.57 7.52
N GLU A 42 11.70 10.65 8.62
CA GLU A 42 12.28 10.99 9.92
C GLU A 42 13.22 9.87 10.41
N LEU A 43 12.86 8.60 10.19
CA LEU A 43 13.72 7.47 10.54
C LEU A 43 15.03 7.55 9.75
N HIS A 44 14.94 7.85 8.46
CA HIS A 44 16.09 8.04 7.60
C HIS A 44 16.99 9.19 8.09
N ARG A 45 16.42 10.32 8.52
CA ARG A 45 17.20 11.43 9.10
C ARG A 45 17.95 11.00 10.35
N ILE A 46 17.30 10.29 11.27
CA ILE A 46 17.92 9.89 12.54
C ILE A 46 19.05 8.89 12.30
N ILE A 47 18.84 7.88 11.45
CA ILE A 47 19.87 6.85 11.18
C ILE A 47 21.03 7.36 10.34
N SER A 48 20.84 8.50 9.64
CA SER A 48 21.90 9.19 8.90
C SER A 48 22.80 10.04 9.82
N GLN A 49 22.39 10.27 11.06
CA GLN A 49 23.22 10.89 12.08
C GLN A 49 24.10 9.84 12.75
N ASP A 50 25.26 10.26 13.25
CA ASP A 50 26.24 9.35 13.83
C ASP A 50 25.72 8.81 15.19
N LEU A 51 25.04 7.66 15.15
CA LEU A 51 24.44 7.04 16.34
C LEU A 51 25.50 6.34 17.21
N PRO A 52 25.39 6.42 18.54
CA PRO A 52 26.18 5.60 19.47
C PRO A 52 26.10 4.09 19.16
N LEU A 53 27.21 3.36 19.37
CA LEU A 53 27.36 1.96 18.94
C LEU A 53 26.32 1.01 19.55
N ASP A 54 25.94 1.26 20.80
CA ASP A 54 24.90 0.57 21.57
C ASP A 54 23.51 0.80 20.98
N GLN A 55 23.20 2.04 20.57
CA GLN A 55 21.94 2.36 19.90
C GLN A 55 21.86 1.74 18.49
N ARG A 56 22.98 1.67 17.75
CA ARG A 56 23.01 1.08 16.40
C ARG A 56 22.52 -0.37 16.36
N ARG A 57 22.80 -1.19 17.38
CA ARG A 57 22.35 -2.59 17.39
C ARG A 57 20.84 -2.70 17.56
N ALA A 58 20.28 -2.03 18.57
CA ALA A 58 18.84 -2.02 18.83
C ALA A 58 18.05 -1.42 17.66
N VAL A 59 18.53 -0.30 17.12
CA VAL A 59 17.94 0.35 15.95
C VAL A 59 18.07 -0.53 14.69
N GLY A 60 19.18 -1.25 14.53
CA GLY A 60 19.42 -2.13 13.39
C GLY A 60 18.47 -3.33 13.30
N GLU A 61 18.00 -3.86 14.43
CA GLU A 61 16.95 -4.89 14.44
C GLU A 61 15.61 -4.31 14.02
N GLY A 62 15.22 -3.15 14.58
CA GLY A 62 13.99 -2.45 14.19
C GLY A 62 13.95 -2.06 12.71
N ILE A 63 15.07 -1.59 12.14
CA ILE A 63 15.16 -1.27 10.70
C ILE A 63 14.92 -2.51 9.83
N ARG A 64 15.49 -3.67 10.20
CA ARG A 64 15.29 -4.91 9.42
C ARG A 64 13.83 -5.31 9.38
N ASP A 65 13.15 -5.18 10.49
CA ASP A 65 11.73 -5.47 10.57
C ASP A 65 10.88 -4.47 9.78
N VAL A 66 11.21 -3.17 9.81
CA VAL A 66 10.58 -2.15 8.95
C VAL A 66 10.76 -2.49 7.47
N LEU A 67 11.96 -2.94 7.06
CA LEU A 67 12.22 -3.38 5.69
C LEU A 67 11.41 -4.62 5.31
N ARG A 68 11.28 -5.60 6.22
CA ARG A 68 10.41 -6.77 6.01
C ARG A 68 8.95 -6.35 5.85
N ALA A 69 8.45 -5.52 6.76
CA ALA A 69 7.10 -4.97 6.72
C ALA A 69 6.84 -4.20 5.41
N ASN A 70 7.80 -3.41 4.94
CA ASN A 70 7.73 -2.74 3.64
C ASN A 70 7.54 -3.72 2.49
N ARG A 71 8.34 -4.79 2.43
CA ARG A 71 8.25 -5.79 1.35
C ARG A 71 6.87 -6.47 1.34
N GLU A 72 6.39 -6.86 2.51
CA GLU A 72 5.07 -7.50 2.66
C GLU A 72 3.95 -6.54 2.24
N LEU A 73 4.04 -5.27 2.64
CA LEU A 73 3.05 -4.25 2.29
C LEU A 73 3.05 -3.93 0.79
N CYS A 74 4.23 -3.81 0.17
CA CYS A 74 4.34 -3.65 -1.28
C CYS A 74 3.73 -4.83 -2.04
N ALA A 75 3.96 -6.06 -1.57
CA ALA A 75 3.37 -7.26 -2.17
C ALA A 75 1.84 -7.25 -2.05
N LEU A 76 1.30 -6.87 -0.89
CA LEU A 76 -0.15 -6.75 -0.68
C LEU A 76 -0.78 -5.72 -1.62
N LEU A 77 -0.22 -4.50 -1.67
CA LEU A 77 -0.71 -3.42 -2.53
C LEU A 77 -0.61 -3.81 -4.01
N LYS A 78 0.46 -4.49 -4.41
CA LYS A 78 0.61 -4.98 -5.79
C LYS A 78 -0.44 -6.01 -6.16
N GLY A 79 -0.70 -6.96 -5.26
CA GLY A 79 -1.78 -7.94 -5.44
C GLY A 79 -3.14 -7.28 -5.62
N ARG A 80 -3.43 -6.21 -4.88
CA ARG A 80 -4.66 -5.42 -5.06
C ARG A 80 -4.71 -4.65 -6.38
N GLU A 81 -3.59 -4.06 -6.80
CA GLU A 81 -3.50 -3.40 -8.10
C GLU A 81 -3.83 -4.37 -9.25
N ASP A 82 -3.31 -5.60 -9.18
CA ASP A 82 -3.55 -6.59 -10.23
C ASP A 82 -4.99 -7.12 -10.20
N GLN A 83 -5.60 -7.30 -9.01
CA GLN A 83 -7.04 -7.61 -8.89
C GLN A 83 -7.92 -6.52 -9.53
N LEU A 84 -7.61 -5.25 -9.29
CA LEU A 84 -8.33 -4.11 -9.88
C LEU A 84 -8.21 -4.09 -11.41
N LYS A 85 -7.04 -4.42 -11.96
CA LYS A 85 -6.85 -4.55 -13.41
C LYS A 85 -7.71 -5.65 -14.00
N ASP A 86 -7.78 -6.80 -13.34
CA ASP A 86 -8.61 -7.92 -13.77
C ASP A 86 -10.11 -7.56 -13.76
N GLU A 87 -10.57 -6.87 -12.71
CA GLU A 87 -11.93 -6.33 -12.64
C GLU A 87 -12.22 -5.34 -13.76
N HIS A 88 -11.30 -4.41 -14.01
CA HIS A 88 -11.44 -3.45 -15.12
C HIS A 88 -11.52 -4.16 -16.48
N ILE A 89 -10.74 -5.21 -16.70
CA ILE A 89 -10.83 -6.05 -17.91
C ILE A 89 -12.20 -6.72 -18.01
N ARG A 90 -12.73 -7.27 -16.91
CA ARG A 90 -14.07 -7.88 -16.86
C ARG A 90 -15.15 -6.86 -17.21
N PHE A 91 -15.12 -5.66 -16.63
CA PHE A 91 -16.07 -4.59 -16.97
C PHE A 91 -16.00 -4.19 -18.45
N ARG A 92 -14.79 -4.08 -19.02
CA ARG A 92 -14.61 -3.77 -20.45
C ARG A 92 -15.15 -4.87 -21.35
N LYS A 93 -15.03 -6.14 -20.97
CA LYS A 93 -15.61 -7.28 -21.71
C LYS A 93 -17.14 -7.24 -21.62
N GLY A 94 -17.70 -7.05 -20.43
CA GLY A 94 -19.15 -6.92 -20.22
C GLY A 94 -19.76 -5.78 -21.04
N ARG A 95 -19.15 -4.60 -21.02
CA ARG A 95 -19.59 -3.44 -21.82
C ARG A 95 -19.58 -3.73 -23.33
N ARG A 96 -18.58 -4.47 -23.83
CA ARG A 96 -18.55 -4.90 -25.24
C ARG A 96 -19.70 -5.86 -25.56
N GLY A 97 -20.00 -6.80 -24.68
CA GLY A 97 -21.14 -7.72 -24.82
C GLY A 97 -22.48 -6.98 -24.87
N ILE A 98 -22.72 -6.06 -23.92
CA ILE A 98 -23.94 -5.24 -23.88
C ILE A 98 -24.07 -4.42 -25.17
N ARG A 99 -22.99 -3.77 -25.61
CA ARG A 99 -22.99 -3.01 -26.87
C ARG A 99 -23.29 -3.88 -28.09
N ALA A 100 -22.71 -5.10 -28.16
CA ALA A 100 -22.98 -6.03 -29.25
C ALA A 100 -24.46 -6.48 -29.27
N TYR A 101 -25.04 -6.72 -28.10
CA TYR A 101 -26.46 -7.03 -27.96
C TYR A 101 -27.34 -5.86 -28.43
N LEU A 102 -27.08 -4.64 -27.95
CA LEU A 102 -27.83 -3.44 -28.36
C LEU A 102 -27.71 -3.20 -29.87
N ASN A 103 -26.53 -3.37 -30.46
CA ASN A 103 -26.34 -3.23 -31.90
C ASN A 103 -27.16 -4.27 -32.69
N ARG A 104 -27.24 -5.52 -32.22
CA ARG A 104 -28.09 -6.55 -32.86
C ARG A 104 -29.57 -6.27 -32.69
N ALA A 105 -29.98 -5.78 -31.52
CA ALA A 105 -31.40 -5.53 -31.21
C ALA A 105 -31.95 -4.28 -31.93
N TYR A 106 -31.14 -3.22 -32.08
CA TYR A 106 -31.58 -1.92 -32.61
C TYR A 106 -31.07 -1.61 -34.03
N ASN A 107 -30.13 -2.39 -34.56
CA ASN A 107 -29.80 -2.43 -35.99
C ASN A 107 -29.80 -3.89 -36.47
N PRO A 108 -30.97 -4.56 -36.53
CA PRO A 108 -31.08 -5.88 -37.12
C PRO A 108 -30.98 -5.76 -38.65
N GLY A 109 -29.76 -5.58 -39.15
CA GLY A 109 -29.42 -5.38 -40.56
C GLY A 109 -29.55 -3.93 -41.04
N ARG A 110 -28.90 -3.43 -42.09
CA ARG A 110 -28.08 -4.01 -43.18
C ARG A 110 -28.13 -5.52 -43.38
#